data_AF-A0A4R4U4R6-F1
#
_entry.id   AF-A0A4R4U4R6-F1
#
_cell.length_a   1.000
_cell.length_b   1.000
_cell.length_c   1.000
_cell.angle_alpha   90.00
_cell.angle_beta   90.00
_cell.angle_gamma   90.00
#
_symmetry.space_group_name_H-M   'P 1'
#
loop_
_entity.id
_entity.type
_entity.pdbx_description
1 polymer ?
#
loop_
_entity_poly.entity_id
_entity_poly.type
_entity_poly.pdbx_seq_one_letter_code
_entity_poly.pdbx_strand_id
1 'polypeptide(L)'
;MTVGEGLWAIGFGGVSQPHVPPERPGPWNPPQAPRPHAPRPPAAQDGPKPSGVKDLFNGVGYLLRGIGWVARHPAQWLFGLIPALVVLAVYGAALLFLAFQIDDLAGWVTGFADGWSDAARTGARVVAGIAIYGTALFLVLITFTAMTLLVGDPFYEAIAVRVEESQGGAPPDPDVPLMVQIGRALKDALLLGVIALMFAVVFFACGFVPVIGQTVVPVVAGLVSGYFLAGELTSVAMDRRGILRKERFARMRANRPLVVGFGAATVVVFLIPLGAVLAMPGAVAGGTLLARERLAREWPAREPGPEMPVTPGDGGTAEYH
;
A
#
# COMPACT_ATOMS: atom_id res chain seq x y z
N MET A 1 -22.63 -29.87 4.06
CA MET A 1 -23.82 -29.19 3.49
C MET A 1 -23.31 -28.25 2.41
N THR A 2 -23.33 -28.75 1.18
CA THR A 2 -22.82 -28.11 -0.03
C THR A 2 -23.96 -28.21 -1.05
N VAL A 3 -24.49 -27.06 -1.44
CA VAL A 3 -25.57 -26.86 -2.43
C VAL A 3 -25.12 -25.64 -3.23
N GLY A 4 -25.11 -25.57 -4.55
CA GLY A 4 -25.44 -26.55 -5.57
C GLY A 4 -25.00 -25.97 -6.93
N GLU A 5 -24.63 -26.84 -7.86
CA GLU A 5 -24.48 -26.54 -9.28
C GLU A 5 -25.38 -27.51 -10.05
N GLY A 6 -26.33 -26.96 -10.79
CA GLY A 6 -27.28 -27.69 -11.61
C GLY A 6 -28.07 -26.68 -12.45
N LEU A 7 -28.45 -27.10 -13.66
CA LEU A 7 -28.90 -26.30 -14.83
C LEU A 7 -27.67 -25.92 -15.68
N TRP A 8 -27.36 -26.59 -16.79
CA TRP A 8 -28.23 -26.83 -17.94
C TRP A 8 -27.82 -28.08 -18.72
N ALA A 9 -28.71 -29.07 -18.85
CA ALA A 9 -28.62 -30.14 -19.83
C ALA A 9 -30.03 -30.45 -20.33
N ILE A 10 -30.36 -29.96 -21.53
CA ILE A 10 -31.56 -30.35 -22.26
C ILE A 10 -31.08 -30.83 -23.64
N GLY A 11 -31.35 -32.11 -23.93
CA GLY A 11 -31.07 -32.72 -25.21
C GLY A 11 -32.20 -32.54 -26.22
N PHE A 12 -31.81 -32.41 -27.47
CA PHE A 12 -32.53 -32.74 -28.70
C PHE A 12 -31.43 -33.25 -29.63
N GLY A 13 -31.51 -34.36 -30.36
CA GLY A 13 -32.57 -34.94 -31.16
C GLY A 13 -31.81 -35.67 -32.28
N GLY A 14 -32.13 -36.94 -32.53
CA GLY A 14 -31.37 -37.78 -33.46
C GLY A 14 -31.42 -37.26 -34.90
N VAL A 15 -30.26 -37.22 -35.56
CA VAL A 15 -30.14 -37.02 -37.01
C VAL A 15 -29.31 -38.16 -37.57
N SER A 16 -29.89 -38.89 -38.52
CA SER A 16 -29.31 -39.97 -39.31
C SER A 16 -28.12 -39.49 -40.14
N GLN A 17 -26.97 -40.15 -39.98
CA GLN A 17 -25.73 -39.91 -40.72
C GLN A 17 -25.86 -40.39 -42.19
N PRO A 18 -25.44 -39.60 -43.20
CA PRO A 18 -25.37 -40.05 -44.58
C PRO A 18 -24.13 -40.93 -44.82
N HIS A 19 -24.27 -41.91 -45.72
CA HIS A 19 -23.25 -42.88 -46.11
C HIS A 19 -22.10 -42.20 -46.87
N VAL A 20 -20.90 -42.21 -46.30
CA VAL A 20 -19.64 -41.75 -46.93
C VAL A 20 -18.98 -42.94 -47.66
N PRO A 21 -18.73 -42.86 -48.98
CA PRO A 21 -18.00 -43.92 -49.68
C PRO A 21 -16.50 -43.89 -49.29
N PRO A 22 -15.80 -45.05 -49.27
CA PRO A 22 -14.44 -45.12 -48.78
C PRO A 22 -13.46 -44.35 -49.68
N GLU A 23 -12.64 -43.50 -49.06
CA GLU A 23 -11.52 -42.81 -49.71
C GLU A 23 -10.50 -43.83 -50.26
N ARG A 24 -9.94 -43.52 -51.44
CA ARG A 24 -8.86 -44.31 -52.03
C ARG A 24 -7.57 -44.12 -51.19
N PRO A 25 -6.80 -45.18 -50.89
CA PRO A 25 -5.57 -45.04 -50.14
C PRO A 25 -4.56 -44.18 -50.91
N GLY A 26 -4.10 -43.11 -50.27
CA GLY A 26 -2.97 -42.31 -50.73
C GLY A 26 -1.66 -43.11 -50.70
N PRO A 27 -0.60 -42.62 -51.37
CA PRO A 27 0.68 -43.33 -51.44
C PRO A 27 1.28 -43.53 -50.03
N TRP A 28 1.79 -44.75 -49.80
CA TRP A 28 2.39 -45.16 -48.53
C TRP A 28 3.58 -44.27 -48.17
N ASN A 29 3.57 -43.71 -46.95
CA ASN A 29 4.67 -42.96 -46.37
C ASN A 29 5.35 -43.83 -45.30
N PRO A 30 6.66 -44.15 -45.42
CA PRO A 30 7.35 -44.96 -44.43
C PRO A 30 7.34 -44.31 -43.03
N PRO A 31 7.30 -45.12 -41.95
CA PRO A 31 7.47 -44.61 -40.59
C PRO A 31 8.81 -43.89 -40.46
N GLN A 32 8.78 -42.62 -40.05
CA GLN A 32 9.99 -41.87 -39.71
C GLN A 32 10.66 -42.53 -38.50
N ALA A 33 11.97 -42.78 -38.59
CA ALA A 33 12.74 -43.34 -37.50
C ALA A 33 12.64 -42.45 -36.23
N PRO A 34 12.56 -43.04 -35.02
CA PRO A 34 12.53 -42.27 -33.78
C PRO A 34 13.75 -41.35 -33.69
N ARG A 35 13.52 -40.05 -33.58
CA ARG A 35 14.60 -39.08 -33.33
C ARG A 35 15.27 -39.42 -32.00
N PRO A 36 16.61 -39.40 -31.90
CA PRO A 36 17.30 -39.57 -30.63
C PRO A 36 16.74 -38.57 -29.62
N HIS A 37 16.33 -39.06 -28.45
CA HIS A 37 15.85 -38.20 -27.37
C HIS A 37 16.93 -37.18 -27.02
N ALA A 38 16.64 -35.89 -27.19
CA ALA A 38 17.48 -34.83 -26.66
C ALA A 38 17.67 -35.08 -25.14
N PRO A 39 18.86 -34.88 -24.58
CA PRO A 39 19.07 -34.99 -23.14
C PRO A 39 18.04 -34.11 -22.43
N ARG A 40 17.28 -34.68 -21.48
CA ARG A 40 16.38 -33.87 -20.65
C ARG A 40 17.23 -32.76 -20.02
N PRO A 41 16.78 -31.49 -20.07
CA PRO A 41 17.44 -30.45 -19.29
C PRO A 41 17.52 -30.92 -17.84
N PRO A 42 18.64 -30.67 -17.13
CA PRO A 42 18.75 -31.03 -15.73
C PRO A 42 17.54 -30.48 -14.99
N ALA A 43 16.91 -31.32 -14.17
CA ALA A 43 15.78 -30.92 -13.34
C ALA A 43 16.14 -29.59 -12.67
N ALA A 44 15.25 -28.59 -12.81
CA ALA A 44 15.42 -27.30 -12.16
C ALA A 44 15.76 -27.56 -10.70
N GLN A 45 16.97 -27.18 -10.30
CA GLN A 45 17.38 -27.33 -8.91
C GLN A 45 16.42 -26.45 -8.11
N ASP A 46 15.61 -27.09 -7.25
CA ASP A 46 14.77 -26.37 -6.30
C ASP A 46 15.69 -25.44 -5.51
N GLY A 47 15.57 -24.13 -5.76
CA GLY A 47 16.35 -23.11 -5.08
C GLY A 47 16.20 -23.25 -3.55
N PRO A 48 17.14 -22.72 -2.77
CA PRO A 48 17.09 -22.84 -1.31
C PRO A 48 15.70 -22.48 -0.78
N LYS A 49 15.07 -23.37 -0.01
CA LYS A 49 13.76 -23.12 0.60
C LYS A 49 13.78 -21.75 1.30
N PRO A 50 12.83 -20.85 1.03
CA PRO A 50 12.84 -19.51 1.60
C PRO A 50 12.78 -19.61 3.12
N SER A 51 13.87 -19.26 3.79
CA SER A 51 13.91 -19.21 5.26
C SER A 51 13.23 -17.92 5.70
N GLY A 52 12.04 -18.01 6.29
CA GLY A 52 11.24 -16.85 6.70
C GLY A 52 11.99 -15.85 7.60
N VAL A 53 12.93 -16.33 8.44
CA VAL A 53 13.78 -15.46 9.27
C VAL A 53 14.72 -14.60 8.42
N LYS A 54 15.38 -15.18 7.40
CA LYS A 54 16.24 -14.41 6.48
C LYS A 54 15.43 -13.37 5.73
N ASP A 55 14.22 -13.72 5.28
CA ASP A 55 13.35 -12.76 4.60
C ASP A 55 12.90 -11.63 5.53
N LEU A 56 12.63 -11.92 6.81
CA LEU A 56 12.36 -10.89 7.81
C LEU A 56 13.52 -9.87 7.89
N PHE A 57 14.76 -10.34 8.05
CA PHE A 57 15.93 -9.46 8.10
C PHE A 57 16.22 -8.77 6.76
N ASN A 58 15.98 -9.42 5.63
CA ASN A 58 16.06 -8.78 4.32
C ASN A 58 15.07 -7.61 4.23
N GLY A 59 13.88 -7.73 4.84
CA GLY A 59 12.88 -6.68 4.94
C GLY A 59 13.41 -5.46 5.67
N VAL A 60 14.03 -5.66 6.83
CA VAL A 60 14.74 -4.61 7.57
C VAL A 60 15.83 -3.96 6.71
N GLY A 61 16.56 -4.79 5.95
CA GLY A 61 17.58 -4.34 5.00
C GLY A 61 17.05 -3.36 3.94
N TYR A 62 15.80 -3.51 3.48
CA TYR A 62 15.19 -2.56 2.54
C TYR A 62 14.98 -1.18 3.14
N LEU A 63 14.59 -1.08 4.42
CA LEU A 63 14.50 0.21 5.10
C LEU A 63 15.87 0.89 5.18
N LEU A 64 16.90 0.14 5.59
CA LEU A 64 18.27 0.66 5.68
C LEU A 64 18.82 1.08 4.31
N ARG A 65 18.54 0.31 3.25
CA ARG A 65 18.88 0.67 1.87
C ARG A 65 18.17 1.93 1.42
N GLY A 66 16.90 2.10 1.80
CA GLY A 66 16.12 3.31 1.57
C GLY A 66 16.74 4.52 2.25
N ILE A 67 16.98 4.46 3.56
CA ILE A 67 17.67 5.51 4.31
C ILE A 67 19.04 5.82 3.69
N GLY A 68 19.82 4.80 3.37
CA GLY A 68 21.13 4.95 2.71
C GLY A 68 21.05 5.53 1.30
N TRP A 69 19.94 5.37 0.58
CA TRP A 69 19.71 6.03 -0.70
C TRP A 69 19.48 7.53 -0.49
N VAL A 70 18.61 7.92 0.44
CA VAL A 70 18.31 9.33 0.67
C VAL A 70 19.51 10.07 1.29
N ALA A 71 20.28 9.41 2.16
CA ALA A 71 21.51 9.96 2.72
C ALA A 71 22.57 10.31 1.65
N ARG A 72 22.61 9.56 0.53
CA ARG A 72 23.47 9.87 -0.63
C ARG A 72 22.88 10.94 -1.56
N HIS A 73 21.60 11.28 -1.38
CA HIS A 73 20.89 12.28 -2.16
C HIS A 73 20.24 13.32 -1.23
N PRO A 74 21.03 14.16 -0.55
CA PRO A 74 20.51 15.07 0.49
C PRO A 74 19.43 16.03 -0.01
N ALA A 75 19.46 16.42 -1.29
CA ALA A 75 18.40 17.20 -1.91
C ALA A 75 17.04 16.47 -1.89
N GLN A 76 17.02 15.14 -2.09
CA GLN A 76 15.80 14.33 -2.01
C GLN A 76 15.36 14.12 -0.57
N TRP A 77 16.30 14.09 0.36
CA TRP A 77 15.98 14.09 1.78
C TRP A 77 15.20 15.35 2.15
N LEU A 78 15.80 16.50 1.89
CA LEU A 78 15.21 17.79 2.20
C LEU A 78 13.88 17.99 1.47
N PHE A 79 13.79 17.57 0.21
CA PHE A 79 12.54 17.60 -0.57
C PHE A 79 11.41 16.85 0.13
N GLY A 80 11.68 15.66 0.69
CA GLY A 80 10.69 14.90 1.45
C GLY A 80 10.29 15.51 2.80
N LEU A 81 11.09 16.43 3.34
CA LEU A 81 10.77 17.16 4.58
C LEU A 81 9.90 18.40 4.32
N ILE A 82 9.86 18.91 3.08
CA ILE A 82 9.13 20.13 2.72
C ILE A 82 7.67 20.13 3.21
N PRO A 83 6.86 19.06 3.04
CA PRO A 83 5.47 19.04 3.49
C PRO A 83 5.33 19.36 4.97
N ALA A 84 6.12 18.67 5.81
CA ALA A 84 6.11 18.86 7.25
C ALA A 84 6.58 20.27 7.64
N LEU A 85 7.60 20.79 6.97
CA LEU A 85 8.11 22.14 7.22
C LEU A 85 7.11 23.22 6.84
N VAL A 86 6.41 23.08 5.70
CA VAL A 86 5.38 24.02 5.26
C VAL A 86 4.22 24.02 6.24
N VAL A 87 3.69 22.85 6.60
CA VAL A 87 2.58 22.74 7.55
C VAL A 87 2.98 23.27 8.93
N LEU A 88 4.20 22.98 9.38
CA LEU A 88 4.74 23.52 10.63
C LEU A 88 4.87 25.05 10.59
N ALA A 89 5.37 25.61 9.49
CA ALA A 89 5.50 27.06 9.33
C ALA A 89 4.13 27.75 9.34
N VAL A 90 3.13 27.20 8.65
CA VAL A 90 1.77 27.74 8.62
C VAL A 90 1.14 27.73 10.01
N TYR A 91 1.16 26.58 10.69
CA TYR A 91 0.59 26.49 12.05
C TYR A 91 1.39 27.29 13.07
N GLY A 92 2.72 27.33 12.94
CA GLY A 92 3.58 28.14 13.79
C GLY A 92 3.28 29.63 13.62
N ALA A 93 3.10 30.11 12.39
CA ALA A 93 2.70 31.49 12.12
C ALA A 93 1.31 31.80 12.67
N ALA A 94 0.35 30.88 12.54
CA ALA A 94 -1.00 31.04 13.08
C ALA A 94 -0.99 31.11 14.62
N LEU A 95 -0.22 30.25 15.30
CA LEU A 95 -0.07 30.28 16.75
C LEU A 95 0.67 31.53 17.23
N LEU A 96 1.68 31.99 16.48
CA LEU A 96 2.40 33.22 16.79
C LEU A 96 1.47 34.44 16.65
N PHE A 97 0.70 34.50 15.57
CA PHE A 97 -0.31 35.55 15.38
C PHE A 97 -1.36 35.53 16.51
N LEU A 98 -1.84 34.35 16.88
CA LEU A 98 -2.76 34.19 18.00
C LEU A 98 -2.15 34.65 19.33
N ALA A 99 -0.87 34.38 19.56
CA ALA A 99 -0.17 34.83 20.77
C ALA A 99 -0.12 36.35 20.86
N PHE A 100 0.08 37.06 19.74
CA PHE A 100 0.03 38.52 19.71
C PHE A 100 -1.37 39.09 19.95
N GLN A 101 -2.42 38.37 19.51
CA GLN A 101 -3.81 38.79 19.68
C GLN A 101 -4.48 38.26 20.95
N ILE A 102 -3.74 37.56 21.82
CA ILE A 102 -4.35 36.78 22.91
C ILE A 102 -5.03 37.67 23.95
N ASP A 103 -4.46 38.84 24.24
CA ASP A 103 -5.00 39.77 25.22
C ASP A 103 -6.32 40.39 24.74
N ASP A 104 -6.39 40.79 23.47
CA ASP A 104 -7.60 41.33 22.84
C ASP A 104 -8.72 40.29 22.80
N LEU A 105 -8.38 39.05 22.40
CA LEU A 105 -9.35 37.95 22.36
C LEU A 105 -9.82 37.55 23.74
N ALA A 106 -8.92 37.46 24.72
CA ALA A 106 -9.28 37.19 26.11
C ALA A 106 -10.19 38.31 26.65
N GLY A 107 -9.88 39.57 26.36
CA GLY A 107 -10.72 40.72 26.71
C GLY A 107 -12.12 40.64 26.10
N TRP A 108 -12.22 40.30 24.81
CA TRP A 108 -13.49 40.16 24.10
C TRP A 108 -14.35 39.02 24.66
N VAL A 109 -13.77 37.83 24.88
CA VAL A 109 -14.49 36.67 25.44
C VAL A 109 -14.91 36.90 26.89
N THR A 110 -14.12 37.68 27.65
CA THR A 110 -14.39 37.98 29.07
C THR A 110 -15.11 39.31 29.30
N GLY A 111 -15.80 39.87 28.29
CA GLY A 111 -16.52 41.15 28.44
C GLY A 111 -17.56 41.15 29.57
N PHE A 112 -18.10 39.99 29.94
CA PHE A 112 -18.99 39.85 31.11
C PHE A 112 -18.31 40.19 32.46
N ALA A 113 -16.97 40.12 32.52
CA ALA A 113 -16.17 40.40 33.71
C ALA A 113 -15.67 41.86 33.79
N ASP A 114 -16.07 42.72 32.85
CA ASP A 114 -15.59 44.11 32.81
C ASP A 114 -16.00 44.95 34.03
N GLY A 115 -17.11 44.60 34.68
CA GLY A 115 -17.56 45.24 35.92
C GLY A 115 -16.97 44.65 37.21
N TRP A 116 -16.10 43.65 37.13
CA TRP A 116 -15.51 43.01 38.30
C TRP A 116 -14.33 43.83 38.85
N SER A 117 -13.88 43.52 40.07
CA SER A 117 -12.62 44.07 40.60
C SER A 117 -11.43 43.75 39.69
N ASP A 118 -10.44 44.63 39.63
CA ASP A 118 -9.28 44.50 38.72
C ASP A 118 -8.55 43.15 38.82
N ALA A 119 -8.39 42.61 40.04
CA ALA A 119 -7.75 41.31 40.26
C ALA A 119 -8.56 40.16 39.66
N ALA A 120 -9.88 40.15 39.88
CA ALA A 120 -10.78 39.13 39.35
C ALA A 120 -10.91 39.21 37.82
N ARG A 121 -10.97 40.42 37.26
CA ARG A 121 -10.99 40.66 35.81
C ARG A 121 -9.69 40.19 35.13
N THR A 122 -8.54 40.53 35.71
CA THR A 122 -7.23 40.05 35.22
C THR A 122 -7.14 38.54 35.28
N GLY A 123 -7.58 37.94 36.41
CA GLY A 123 -7.61 36.48 36.55
C GLY A 123 -8.47 35.81 35.48
N ALA A 124 -9.68 36.31 35.23
CA ALA A 124 -10.57 35.79 34.19
C ALA A 124 -9.92 35.87 32.79
N ARG A 125 -9.26 36.99 32.47
CA ARG A 125 -8.56 37.19 31.19
C ARG A 125 -7.38 36.24 31.00
N VAL A 126 -6.56 36.05 32.03
CA VAL A 126 -5.42 35.11 31.97
C VAL A 126 -5.91 33.68 31.74
N VAL A 127 -6.94 33.25 32.49
CA VAL A 127 -7.52 31.91 32.31
C VAL A 127 -8.11 31.75 30.91
N ALA A 128 -8.82 32.76 30.40
CA ALA A 128 -9.36 32.74 29.04
C ALA A 128 -8.24 32.67 27.98
N GLY A 129 -7.17 33.45 28.13
CA GLY A 129 -6.01 33.42 27.24
C GLY A 129 -5.35 32.04 27.21
N ILE A 130 -5.12 31.43 28.38
CA ILE A 130 -4.58 30.06 28.49
C ILE A 130 -5.52 29.05 27.82
N ALA A 131 -6.83 29.14 28.05
CA ALA A 131 -7.80 28.23 27.45
C ALA A 131 -7.86 28.37 25.93
N ILE A 132 -7.86 29.59 25.39
CA ILE A 132 -7.87 29.88 23.96
C ILE A 132 -6.59 29.34 23.31
N TYR A 133 -5.42 29.70 23.84
CA TYR A 133 -4.14 29.27 23.29
C TYR A 133 -3.95 27.75 23.41
N GLY A 134 -4.30 27.17 24.57
CA GLY A 134 -4.26 25.73 24.80
C GLY A 134 -5.18 24.95 23.87
N THR A 135 -6.39 25.47 23.61
CA THR A 135 -7.32 24.87 22.63
C THR A 135 -6.76 24.95 21.23
N ALA A 136 -6.23 26.11 20.82
CA ALA A 136 -5.60 26.27 19.51
C ALA A 136 -4.40 25.32 19.35
N LEU A 137 -3.55 25.20 20.36
CA LEU A 137 -2.42 24.28 20.35
C LEU A 137 -2.89 22.82 20.23
N PHE A 138 -3.93 22.43 20.98
CA PHE A 138 -4.52 21.10 20.87
C PHE A 138 -5.07 20.83 19.46
N LEU A 139 -5.80 21.79 18.88
CA LEU A 139 -6.31 21.70 17.51
C LEU A 139 -5.18 21.58 16.49
N VAL A 140 -4.10 22.35 16.65
CA VAL A 140 -2.90 22.23 15.81
C VAL A 140 -2.30 20.84 15.94
N LEU A 141 -2.11 20.33 17.15
CA LEU A 141 -1.54 19.00 17.37
C LEU A 141 -2.35 17.88 16.68
N ILE A 142 -3.68 17.91 16.78
CA ILE A 142 -4.52 16.88 16.16
C ILE A 142 -4.62 17.02 14.63
N THR A 143 -4.57 18.25 14.10
CA THR A 143 -4.71 18.51 12.65
C THR A 143 -3.39 18.49 11.90
N PHE A 144 -2.26 18.70 12.59
CA PHE A 144 -0.92 18.74 12.03
C PHE A 144 -0.59 17.48 11.22
N THR A 145 -0.80 16.29 11.81
CA THR A 145 -0.51 15.02 11.13
C THR A 145 -1.37 14.84 9.89
N ALA A 146 -2.68 15.11 9.99
CA ALA A 146 -3.60 15.00 8.85
C ALA A 146 -3.20 15.94 7.70
N MET A 147 -2.87 17.20 8.01
CA MET A 147 -2.42 18.17 7.01
C MET A 147 -1.06 17.80 6.40
N THR A 148 -0.13 17.31 7.22
CA THR A 148 1.21 16.90 6.73
C THR A 148 1.10 15.73 5.76
N LEU A 149 0.23 14.75 6.03
CA LEU A 149 -0.03 13.63 5.12
C LEU A 149 -0.69 14.13 3.83
N LEU A 150 -1.74 14.96 3.95
CA LEU A 150 -2.46 15.51 2.79
C LEU A 150 -1.55 16.29 1.83
N VAL A 151 -0.60 17.06 2.37
CA VAL A 151 0.36 17.82 1.57
C VAL A 151 1.53 16.94 1.10
N GLY A 152 1.80 15.84 1.80
CA GLY A 152 2.99 15.00 1.62
C GLY A 152 2.96 14.08 0.42
N ASP A 153 1.80 13.53 0.08
CA ASP A 153 1.61 12.56 -1.00
C ASP A 153 2.37 12.88 -2.31
N PRO A 154 2.24 14.08 -2.92
CA PRO A 154 2.95 14.38 -4.16
C PRO A 154 4.47 14.40 -4.02
N PHE A 155 4.99 14.77 -2.84
CA PHE A 155 6.43 14.78 -2.58
C PHE A 155 6.97 13.36 -2.40
N TYR A 156 6.22 12.50 -1.72
CA TYR A 156 6.60 11.11 -1.50
C TYR A 156 6.52 10.30 -2.81
N GLU A 157 5.50 10.52 -3.64
CA GLU A 157 5.42 9.93 -4.98
C GLU A 157 6.62 10.35 -5.84
N ALA A 158 6.94 11.65 -5.85
CA ALA A 158 8.09 12.19 -6.55
C ALA A 158 9.43 11.56 -6.10
N ILE A 159 9.59 11.24 -4.81
CA ILE A 159 10.77 10.51 -4.30
C ILE A 159 10.78 9.08 -4.84
N ALA A 160 9.65 8.38 -4.77
CA ALA A 160 9.55 7.01 -5.27
C ALA A 160 9.91 6.92 -6.76
N VAL A 161 9.48 7.87 -7.59
CA VAL A 161 9.85 7.95 -9.01
C VAL A 161 11.37 8.09 -9.18
N ARG A 162 12.00 9.01 -8.45
CA ARG A 162 13.46 9.22 -8.53
C ARG A 162 14.25 8.01 -8.04
N VAL A 163 13.72 7.27 -7.07
CA VAL A 163 14.29 5.98 -6.67
C VAL A 163 14.20 4.99 -7.84
N GLU A 164 13.04 4.83 -8.48
CA GLU A 164 12.90 3.95 -9.65
C GLU A 164 13.83 4.34 -10.80
N GLU A 165 13.94 5.63 -11.11
CA GLU A 165 14.88 6.16 -12.12
C GLU A 165 16.31 5.74 -11.82
N SER A 166 16.75 5.90 -10.56
CA SER A 166 18.10 5.52 -10.11
C SER A 166 18.40 4.02 -10.21
N GLN A 167 17.37 3.18 -10.33
CA GLN A 167 17.51 1.72 -10.37
C GLN A 167 17.38 1.13 -11.77
N GLY A 168 17.17 1.96 -12.81
CA GLY A 168 17.06 1.52 -14.21
C GLY A 168 15.78 1.97 -14.90
N GLY A 169 15.18 3.08 -14.46
CA GLY A 169 14.00 3.69 -15.08
C GLY A 169 12.69 3.44 -14.32
N ALA A 170 11.83 4.46 -14.32
CA ALA A 170 10.46 4.39 -13.81
C ALA A 170 9.50 3.98 -14.93
N PRO A 171 8.52 3.09 -14.67
CA PRO A 171 7.41 2.86 -15.60
C PRO A 171 6.65 4.15 -15.88
N PRO A 172 6.01 4.29 -17.07
CA PRO A 172 5.21 5.47 -17.42
C PRO A 172 4.06 5.68 -16.42
N ASP A 173 3.55 6.90 -16.36
CA ASP A 173 2.41 7.21 -15.49
C ASP A 173 1.18 6.40 -15.92
N PRO A 174 0.40 5.87 -14.96
CA PRO A 174 -0.87 5.20 -15.27
C PRO A 174 -1.83 6.17 -15.96
N ASP A 175 -2.28 5.83 -17.17
CA ASP A 175 -3.28 6.60 -17.91
C ASP A 175 -4.69 6.32 -17.35
N VAL A 176 -5.02 6.97 -16.22
CA VAL A 176 -6.30 6.81 -15.53
C VAL A 176 -7.02 8.16 -15.45
N PRO A 177 -8.31 8.28 -15.85
CA PRO A 177 -9.04 9.54 -15.74
C PRO A 177 -9.14 10.04 -14.29
N LEU A 178 -8.95 11.35 -14.09
CA LEU A 178 -8.90 11.99 -12.77
C LEU A 178 -10.12 11.67 -11.89
N MET A 179 -11.33 11.66 -12.46
CA MET A 179 -12.56 11.32 -11.72
C MET A 179 -12.58 9.87 -11.22
N VAL A 180 -12.02 8.94 -11.99
CA VAL A 180 -11.87 7.53 -11.58
C VAL A 180 -10.83 7.41 -10.47
N GLN A 181 -9.76 8.21 -10.54
CA GLN A 181 -8.73 8.27 -9.50
C GLN A 181 -9.31 8.79 -8.17
N ILE A 182 -10.06 9.90 -8.19
CA ILE A 182 -10.72 10.45 -6.99
C ILE A 182 -11.68 9.43 -6.37
N GLY A 183 -12.57 8.83 -7.18
CA GLY A 183 -13.53 7.86 -6.67
C GLY A 183 -12.86 6.62 -6.08
N ARG A 184 -11.76 6.16 -6.68
CA ARG A 184 -10.95 5.05 -6.17
C ARG A 184 -10.25 5.43 -4.86
N ALA A 185 -9.61 6.59 -4.81
CA ALA A 185 -8.92 7.09 -3.62
C ALA A 185 -9.87 7.23 -2.43
N LEU A 186 -11.07 7.78 -2.64
CA LEU A 186 -12.08 7.92 -1.58
C LEU A 186 -12.56 6.56 -1.06
N LYS A 187 -12.84 5.62 -1.97
CA LYS A 187 -13.22 4.25 -1.60
C LYS A 187 -12.10 3.54 -0.84
N ASP A 188 -10.85 3.75 -1.27
CA ASP A 188 -9.69 3.14 -0.65
C ASP A 188 -9.43 3.71 0.75
N ALA A 189 -9.53 5.03 0.91
CA ALA A 189 -9.46 5.71 2.21
C ALA A 189 -10.57 5.23 3.16
N LEU A 190 -11.81 5.14 2.69
CA LEU A 190 -12.93 4.64 3.51
C LEU A 190 -12.72 3.18 3.92
N LEU A 191 -12.36 2.30 2.98
CA LEU A 191 -12.14 0.89 3.30
C LEU A 191 -10.97 0.71 4.28
N LEU A 192 -9.88 1.45 4.08
CA LEU A 192 -8.72 1.41 4.98
C LEU A 192 -9.09 1.95 6.36
N GLY A 193 -9.86 3.04 6.44
CA GLY A 193 -10.37 3.59 7.68
C GLY A 193 -11.26 2.62 8.46
N VAL A 194 -12.18 1.92 7.78
CA VAL A 194 -13.02 0.88 8.40
C VAL A 194 -12.17 -0.29 8.92
N ILE A 195 -11.21 -0.77 8.12
CA ILE A 195 -10.30 -1.85 8.54
C ILE A 195 -9.46 -1.42 9.75
N ALA A 196 -8.90 -0.21 9.73
CA ALA A 196 -8.13 0.34 10.84
C ALA A 196 -8.98 0.47 12.10
N LEU A 197 -10.23 0.95 11.99
CA LEU A 197 -11.16 1.04 13.11
C LEU A 197 -11.48 -0.33 13.70
N MET A 198 -11.72 -1.34 12.86
CA MET A 198 -11.94 -2.71 13.33
C MET A 198 -10.74 -3.25 14.11
N PHE A 199 -9.52 -3.09 13.59
CA PHE A 199 -8.31 -3.51 14.31
C PHE A 199 -8.12 -2.71 15.61
N ALA A 200 -8.40 -1.40 15.60
CA ALA A 200 -8.31 -0.57 16.79
C ALA A 200 -9.27 -1.05 17.89
N VAL A 201 -10.53 -1.35 17.55
CA VAL A 201 -11.51 -1.91 18.50
C VAL A 201 -11.07 -3.26 19.05
N VAL A 202 -10.58 -4.15 18.18
CA VAL A 202 -10.09 -5.48 18.59
C VAL A 202 -8.89 -5.36 19.52
N PHE A 203 -7.88 -4.56 19.17
CA PHE A 203 -6.70 -4.39 20.02
C PHE A 203 -7.01 -3.65 21.31
N PHE A 204 -7.93 -2.67 21.28
CA PHE A 204 -8.41 -2.01 22.49
C PHE A 204 -9.07 -3.01 23.44
N ALA A 205 -9.96 -3.87 22.93
CA ALA A 205 -10.57 -4.93 23.72
C ALA A 205 -9.53 -5.93 24.28
N CYS A 206 -8.58 -6.37 23.45
CA CYS A 206 -7.49 -7.25 23.88
C CYS A 206 -6.56 -6.58 24.92
N GLY A 207 -6.47 -5.26 24.92
CA GLY A 207 -5.69 -4.47 25.88
C GLY A 207 -6.15 -4.63 27.34
N PHE A 208 -7.40 -5.05 27.57
CA PHE A 208 -7.93 -5.29 28.91
C PHE A 208 -7.51 -6.62 29.52
N VAL A 209 -6.89 -7.53 28.75
CA VAL A 209 -6.37 -8.80 29.30
C VAL A 209 -5.14 -8.50 30.16
N PRO A 210 -5.14 -8.79 31.47
CA PRO A 210 -4.00 -8.51 32.34
C PRO A 210 -2.73 -9.19 31.82
N VAL A 211 -1.59 -8.51 31.95
CA VAL A 211 -0.26 -8.93 31.46
C VAL A 211 -0.16 -8.98 29.92
N ILE A 212 -1.02 -9.74 29.24
CA ILE A 212 -0.99 -9.92 27.77
C ILE A 212 -1.33 -8.63 27.03
N GLY A 213 -2.36 -7.91 27.50
CA GLY A 213 -2.87 -6.68 26.89
C GLY A 213 -1.86 -5.53 26.88
N GLN A 214 -0.93 -5.51 27.85
CA GLN A 214 0.13 -4.49 27.91
C GLN A 214 1.45 -4.93 27.28
N THR A 215 1.65 -6.22 27.01
CA THR A 215 2.92 -6.76 26.50
C THR A 215 2.82 -7.24 25.05
N VAL A 216 1.91 -8.18 24.77
CA VAL A 216 1.78 -8.83 23.45
C VAL A 216 0.97 -7.98 22.49
N VAL A 217 -0.12 -7.38 22.96
CA VAL A 217 -1.04 -6.61 22.10
C VAL A 217 -0.34 -5.42 21.42
N PRO A 218 0.48 -4.59 22.10
CA PRO A 218 1.21 -3.50 21.43
C PRO A 218 2.18 -3.99 20.37
N VAL A 219 2.85 -5.12 20.60
CA VAL A 219 3.78 -5.72 19.64
C VAL A 219 3.01 -6.20 18.41
N VAL A 220 1.93 -6.95 18.59
CA VAL A 220 1.09 -7.43 17.47
C VAL A 220 0.46 -6.26 16.72
N ALA A 221 -0.03 -5.25 17.43
CA ALA A 221 -0.55 -4.03 16.82
C ALA A 221 0.53 -3.33 15.99
N GLY A 222 1.75 -3.20 16.51
CA GLY A 222 2.89 -2.65 15.76
C GLY A 222 3.23 -3.46 14.50
N LEU A 223 3.20 -4.79 14.56
CA LEU A 223 3.43 -5.66 13.40
C LEU A 223 2.32 -5.54 12.34
N VAL A 224 1.05 -5.45 12.77
CA VAL A 224 -0.09 -5.28 11.86
C VAL A 224 -0.06 -3.89 11.23
N SER A 225 0.14 -2.83 12.02
CA SER A 225 0.33 -1.46 11.53
C SER A 225 1.51 -1.38 10.57
N GLY A 226 2.63 -2.02 10.89
CA GLY A 226 3.81 -2.10 10.03
C GLY A 226 3.51 -2.79 8.70
N TYR A 227 2.73 -3.88 8.72
CA TYR A 227 2.31 -4.57 7.48
C TYR A 227 1.46 -3.67 6.57
N PHE A 228 0.52 -2.90 7.13
CA PHE A 228 -0.29 -1.96 6.36
C PHE A 228 0.53 -0.77 5.86
N LEU A 229 1.39 -0.21 6.70
CA LEU A 229 2.33 0.86 6.34
C LEU A 229 3.27 0.41 5.22
N ALA A 230 3.77 -0.82 5.27
CA ALA A 230 4.55 -1.39 4.17
C ALA A 230 3.75 -1.44 2.86
N GLY A 231 2.47 -1.78 2.93
CA GLY A 231 1.57 -1.77 1.77
C GLY A 231 1.38 -0.37 1.18
N GLU A 232 1.29 0.65 2.04
CA GLU A 232 1.19 2.05 1.64
C GLU A 232 2.50 2.54 0.99
N LEU A 233 3.65 2.30 1.62
CA LEU A 233 4.96 2.72 1.11
C LEU A 233 5.37 2.01 -0.19
N THR A 234 4.85 0.80 -0.42
CA THR A 234 5.11 0.03 -1.64
C THR A 234 4.07 0.30 -2.75
N SER A 235 3.00 1.03 -2.43
CA SER A 235 1.84 1.21 -3.32
C SER A 235 2.20 1.93 -4.62
N VAL A 236 2.91 3.06 -4.53
CA VAL A 236 3.28 3.91 -5.67
C VAL A 236 4.01 3.10 -6.75
N ALA A 237 5.03 2.33 -6.36
CA ALA A 237 5.80 1.51 -7.28
C ALA A 237 4.98 0.37 -7.92
N MET A 238 4.00 -0.18 -7.19
CA MET A 238 3.10 -1.21 -7.72
C MET A 238 2.01 -0.61 -8.63
N ASP A 239 1.49 0.57 -8.31
CA ASP A 239 0.47 1.27 -9.10
C ASP A 239 1.02 1.70 -10.46
N ARG A 240 2.26 2.18 -10.53
CA ARG A 240 2.97 2.47 -11.79
C ARG A 240 3.15 1.25 -12.69
N ARG A 241 3.05 0.04 -12.14
CA ARG A 241 3.09 -1.23 -12.90
C ARG A 241 1.71 -1.81 -13.17
N GLY A 242 0.64 -1.07 -12.89
CA GLY A 242 -0.75 -1.49 -13.11
C GLY A 242 -1.23 -2.61 -12.17
N ILE A 243 -0.51 -2.89 -11.07
CA ILE A 243 -0.86 -3.99 -10.17
C ILE A 243 -2.09 -3.60 -9.33
N LEU A 244 -3.21 -4.28 -9.58
CA LEU A 244 -4.47 -4.02 -8.89
C LEU A 244 -4.37 -4.28 -7.39
N ARG A 245 -5.14 -3.53 -6.59
CA ARG A 245 -5.14 -3.60 -5.12
C ARG A 245 -5.28 -5.01 -4.56
N LYS A 246 -6.17 -5.85 -5.12
CA LYS A 246 -6.34 -7.24 -4.69
C LYS A 246 -5.06 -8.05 -4.89
N GLU A 247 -4.38 -7.83 -6.02
CA GLU A 247 -3.14 -8.50 -6.34
C GLU A 247 -1.99 -8.03 -5.44
N ARG A 248 -1.91 -6.73 -5.12
CA ARG A 248 -0.92 -6.19 -4.15
C ARG A 248 -0.96 -6.95 -2.83
N PHE A 249 -2.15 -7.14 -2.26
CA PHE A 249 -2.31 -7.90 -1.02
C PHE A 249 -1.94 -9.37 -1.16
N ALA A 250 -2.20 -10.00 -2.32
CA ALA A 250 -1.78 -11.37 -2.58
C ALA A 250 -0.24 -11.49 -2.64
N ARG A 251 0.43 -10.54 -3.31
CA ARG A 251 1.90 -10.50 -3.42
C ARG A 251 2.59 -10.20 -2.09
N MET A 252 2.04 -9.28 -1.30
CA MET A 252 2.50 -9.04 0.07
C MET A 252 2.28 -10.26 0.98
N ARG A 253 1.14 -10.96 0.82
CA ARG A 253 0.84 -12.18 1.56
C ARG A 253 1.83 -13.31 1.22
N ALA A 254 2.22 -13.44 -0.05
CA ALA A 254 3.22 -14.40 -0.50
C ALA A 254 4.62 -14.10 0.04
N ASN A 255 4.95 -12.83 0.26
CA ASN A 255 6.24 -12.37 0.80
C ASN A 255 6.13 -11.88 2.25
N ARG A 256 5.25 -12.51 3.06
CA ARG A 256 4.88 -12.04 4.40
C ARG A 256 6.05 -11.70 5.32
N PRO A 257 7.05 -12.58 5.53
CA PRO A 257 8.14 -12.28 6.44
C PRO A 257 8.92 -11.03 6.01
N LEU A 258 9.16 -10.88 4.70
CA LEU A 258 9.84 -9.72 4.12
C LEU A 258 9.08 -8.41 4.37
N VAL A 259 7.77 -8.41 4.10
CA VAL A 259 6.91 -7.24 4.29
C VAL A 259 6.78 -6.87 5.77
N VAL A 260 6.60 -7.86 6.65
CA VAL A 260 6.53 -7.64 8.10
C VAL A 260 7.86 -7.10 8.63
N GLY A 261 9.00 -7.62 8.16
CA GLY A 261 10.32 -7.15 8.59
C GLY A 261 10.58 -5.69 8.22
N PHE A 262 10.26 -5.32 6.98
CA PHE A 262 10.32 -3.93 6.53
C PHE A 262 9.37 -3.04 7.35
N GLY A 263 8.10 -3.41 7.44
CA GLY A 263 7.08 -2.64 8.14
C GLY A 263 7.35 -2.45 9.64
N ALA A 264 7.77 -3.53 10.32
CA ALA A 264 8.10 -3.48 11.74
C ALA A 264 9.29 -2.56 12.02
N ALA A 265 10.35 -2.63 11.20
CA ALA A 265 11.48 -1.73 11.32
C ALA A 265 11.05 -0.27 11.11
N THR A 266 10.19 0.00 10.12
CA THR A 266 9.67 1.35 9.87
C THR A 266 8.88 1.87 11.06
N VAL A 267 7.98 1.06 11.64
CA VAL A 267 7.22 1.43 12.84
C VAL A 267 8.14 1.73 14.01
N VAL A 268 9.15 0.90 14.27
CA VAL A 268 10.11 1.12 15.35
C VAL A 268 10.85 2.46 15.18
N VAL A 269 11.28 2.78 13.96
CA VAL A 269 11.92 4.08 13.67
C VAL A 269 10.93 5.23 13.83
N PHE A 270 9.67 5.05 13.44
CA PHE A 270 8.65 6.11 13.53
C PHE A 270 8.19 6.39 14.96
N LEU A 271 8.37 5.45 15.89
CA LEU A 271 8.15 5.66 17.32
C LEU A 271 9.19 6.57 17.97
N ILE A 272 10.37 6.73 17.35
CA ILE A 272 11.38 7.68 17.84
C ILE A 272 10.83 9.09 17.60
N PRO A 273 10.89 10.01 18.59
CA PRO A 273 10.52 11.40 18.37
C PRO A 273 11.23 11.99 17.15
N LEU A 274 10.47 12.65 16.27
CA LEU A 274 10.91 13.14 14.94
C LEU A 274 11.33 12.05 13.94
N GLY A 275 11.42 10.79 14.35
CA GLY A 275 11.80 9.65 13.52
C GLY A 275 10.88 9.46 12.33
N ALA A 276 9.56 9.62 12.51
CA ALA A 276 8.61 9.57 11.40
C ALA A 276 8.94 10.60 10.31
N VAL A 277 9.11 11.88 10.67
CA VAL A 277 9.38 12.96 9.70
C VAL A 277 10.73 12.76 9.01
N LEU A 278 11.78 12.44 9.78
CA LEU A 278 13.13 12.31 9.25
C LEU A 278 13.33 11.04 8.43
N ALA A 279 12.69 9.93 8.81
CA ALA A 279 12.85 8.65 8.15
C ALA A 279 11.82 8.39 7.05
N MET A 280 10.71 9.14 6.97
CA MET A 280 9.68 8.93 5.93
C MET A 280 10.26 8.94 4.51
N PRO A 281 11.13 9.88 4.10
CA PRO A 281 11.75 9.83 2.77
C PRO A 281 12.53 8.54 2.53
N GLY A 282 13.23 8.05 3.56
CA GLY A 282 13.98 6.78 3.53
C GLY A 282 13.06 5.56 3.50
N ALA A 283 11.94 5.60 4.22
CA ALA A 283 10.94 4.56 4.22
C ALA A 283 10.22 4.47 2.87
N VAL A 284 9.90 5.60 2.24
CA VAL A 284 9.36 5.66 0.88
C VAL A 284 10.37 5.04 -0.10
N ALA A 285 11.64 5.48 -0.06
CA ALA A 285 12.69 4.91 -0.90
C ALA A 285 12.87 3.39 -0.69
N GLY A 286 12.86 2.93 0.56
CA GLY A 286 12.96 1.51 0.91
C GLY A 286 11.74 0.71 0.44
N GLY A 287 10.54 1.28 0.56
CA GLY A 287 9.30 0.72 0.04
C GLY A 287 9.31 0.59 -1.47
N THR A 288 9.81 1.60 -2.18
CA THR A 288 10.02 1.54 -3.63
C THR A 288 10.98 0.42 -4.03
N LEU A 289 12.14 0.30 -3.37
CA LEU A 289 13.11 -0.76 -3.63
C LEU A 289 12.53 -2.15 -3.36
N LEU A 290 11.84 -2.33 -2.23
CA LEU A 290 11.17 -3.57 -1.85
C LEU A 290 10.11 -3.97 -2.89
N ALA A 291 9.29 -3.00 -3.29
CA ALA A 291 8.26 -3.19 -4.29
C ALA A 291 8.88 -3.64 -5.61
N ARG A 292 9.81 -2.86 -6.16
CA ARG A 292 10.49 -3.15 -7.43
C ARG A 292 11.13 -4.53 -7.46
N GLU A 293 11.90 -4.87 -6.43
CA GLU A 293 12.79 -6.03 -6.47
C GLU A 293 12.09 -7.34 -6.09
N ARG A 294 11.04 -7.28 -5.26
CA ARG A 294 10.45 -8.49 -4.63
C ARG A 294 8.95 -8.61 -4.82
N LEU A 295 8.21 -7.50 -4.86
CA LEU A 295 6.74 -7.54 -4.94
C LEU A 295 6.23 -7.33 -6.37
N ALA A 296 6.95 -6.60 -7.21
CA ALA A 296 6.52 -6.21 -8.54
C ALA A 296 7.29 -6.91 -9.67
N ARG A 297 8.16 -7.89 -9.35
CA ARG A 297 8.66 -8.83 -10.36
C ARG A 297 7.48 -9.52 -11.03
N GLU A 298 7.63 -9.87 -12.30
CA GLU A 298 6.67 -10.70 -13.02
C GLU A 298 6.31 -11.90 -12.13
N TRP A 299 5.07 -11.91 -11.66
CA TRP A 299 4.51 -13.11 -11.05
C TRP A 299 4.50 -14.15 -12.16
N PRO A 300 5.01 -15.38 -11.97
CA PRO A 300 4.89 -16.40 -13.00
C PRO A 300 3.42 -16.45 -13.36
N ALA A 301 3.12 -16.07 -14.61
CA ALA A 301 1.76 -16.13 -15.12
C ALA A 301 1.24 -17.49 -14.70
N ARG A 302 0.10 -17.52 -13.99
CA ARG A 302 -0.58 -18.77 -13.70
C ARG A 302 -0.63 -19.48 -15.05
N GLU A 303 0.10 -20.59 -15.19
CA GLU A 303 0.19 -21.28 -16.49
C GLU A 303 -1.23 -21.35 -17.04
N PRO A 304 -1.48 -20.92 -18.28
CA PRO A 304 -2.76 -21.18 -18.91
C PRO A 304 -3.04 -22.66 -18.65
N GLY A 305 -4.09 -22.94 -17.88
CA GLY A 305 -4.46 -24.33 -17.60
C GLY A 305 -4.47 -25.08 -18.94
N PRO A 306 -3.99 -26.34 -18.98
CA PRO A 306 -3.65 -27.02 -20.20
C PRO A 306 -4.69 -26.71 -21.27
N GLU A 307 -4.27 -26.04 -22.33
CA GLU A 307 -5.12 -25.75 -23.49
C GLU A 307 -5.72 -27.10 -23.89
N MET A 308 -7.00 -27.29 -23.57
CA MET A 308 -7.76 -28.42 -24.05
C MET A 308 -7.60 -28.37 -25.57
N PRO A 309 -7.11 -29.45 -26.21
CA PRO A 309 -6.85 -29.44 -27.64
C PRO A 309 -8.12 -28.99 -28.35
N VAL A 310 -8.10 -27.80 -28.94
CA VAL A 310 -9.12 -27.37 -29.88
C VAL A 310 -9.04 -28.38 -31.00
N THR A 311 -10.01 -29.28 -31.04
CA THR A 311 -10.09 -30.30 -32.08
C THR A 311 -10.37 -29.55 -33.37
N PRO A 312 -9.52 -29.65 -34.41
CA PRO A 312 -9.80 -28.98 -35.68
C PRO A 312 -10.99 -29.68 -36.32
N GLY A 313 -12.16 -29.04 -36.26
CA GLY A 313 -13.40 -29.63 -36.77
C GLY A 313 -14.61 -28.74 -36.52
N ASP A 314 -14.64 -27.60 -37.19
CA ASP A 314 -15.82 -27.13 -37.93
C ASP A 314 -15.50 -25.76 -38.55
N GLY A 315 -14.88 -25.81 -39.73
CA GLY A 315 -14.84 -24.69 -40.65
C GLY A 315 -16.23 -24.51 -41.26
N GLY A 316 -17.12 -23.84 -40.53
CA GLY A 316 -18.41 -23.35 -41.04
C GLY A 316 -18.28 -21.88 -41.42
N THR A 317 -18.23 -21.62 -42.72
CA THR A 317 -18.25 -20.28 -43.34
C THR A 317 -19.42 -19.43 -42.85
N ALA A 318 -19.13 -18.31 -42.19
CA ALA A 318 -20.11 -17.26 -41.97
C ALA A 318 -20.25 -16.45 -43.27
N GLU A 319 -21.24 -16.81 -44.08
CA GLU A 319 -21.75 -16.00 -45.18
C GLU A 319 -22.52 -14.80 -44.63
N TYR A 320 -22.28 -13.63 -45.24
CA TYR A 320 -22.99 -12.37 -45.02
C TYR A 320 -24.51 -12.55 -45.26
N HIS A 321 -25.34 -12.12 -44.32
CA HIS A 321 -26.61 -11.42 -44.55
C HIS A 321 -27.04 -10.63 -43.31
#